data_AF-A0A382D6E7-F1
#
_entry.id   AF-A0A382D6E7-F1
#
_cell.length_a   1.000
_cell.length_b   1.000
_cell.length_c   1.000
_cell.angle_alpha   90.00
_cell.angle_beta   90.00
_cell.angle_gamma   90.00
#
_symmetry.space_group_name_H-M   'P 1'
#
loop_
_entity.id
_entity.type
_entity.pdbx_description
1 polymer ?
#
loop_
_entity_poly.entity_id
_entity_poly.type
_entity_poly.pdbx_seq_one_letter_code
_entity_poly.pdbx_strand_id
1 'polypeptide(L)'
;MQRSAIEKAISTGERFGVLALSEQSIKRHMAYMRGLGLDGQLAGELPLDISVDEAANDAGSFEKIVSQGRRLIDESGADVLILGCAGMASYREP
;
A
#
# COMPACT_ATOMS: atom_id res chain seq x y z
N MET A 1 10.01 -6.17 -6.10
CA MET A 1 8.53 -6.29 -6.09
C MET A 1 7.82 -4.93 -6.07
N GLN A 2 8.24 -3.94 -5.28
CA GLN A 2 7.52 -2.65 -5.20
C GLN A 2 7.54 -1.82 -6.50
N ARG A 3 8.66 -1.78 -7.23
CA ARG A 3 8.83 -0.90 -8.40
C ARG A 3 7.75 -1.09 -9.48
N SER A 4 7.44 -2.33 -9.84
CA SER A 4 6.45 -2.64 -10.88
C SER A 4 5.04 -2.17 -10.49
N ALA A 5 4.69 -2.29 -9.19
CA ALA A 5 3.41 -1.82 -8.68
C ALA A 5 3.34 -0.28 -8.68
N ILE A 6 4.44 0.37 -8.31
CA ILE A 6 4.57 1.84 -8.32
C ILE A 6 4.46 2.36 -9.77
N GLU A 7 5.23 1.80 -10.70
CA GLU A 7 5.17 2.17 -12.13
C GLU A 7 3.76 1.99 -12.70
N LYS A 8 3.07 0.90 -12.32
CA LYS A 8 1.68 0.71 -12.72
C LYS A 8 0.75 1.75 -12.09
N ALA A 9 0.91 2.07 -10.81
CA ALA A 9 0.09 3.07 -10.14
C ALA A 9 0.24 4.45 -10.77
N ILE A 10 1.49 4.86 -11.04
CA ILE A 10 1.81 6.13 -11.72
C ILE A 10 1.21 6.18 -13.14
N SER A 11 1.19 5.05 -13.86
CA SER A 11 0.55 5.00 -15.19
C SER A 11 -0.99 5.07 -15.15
N THR A 12 -1.59 4.92 -13.97
CA THR A 12 -3.06 4.80 -13.80
C THR A 12 -3.66 6.02 -13.09
N GLY A 13 -2.88 6.81 -12.33
CA GLY A 13 -3.35 8.00 -11.61
C GLY A 13 -2.22 8.94 -11.20
N GLU A 14 -2.54 10.07 -10.57
CA GLU A 14 -1.56 11.10 -10.19
C GLU A 14 -0.82 10.75 -8.89
N ARG A 15 -1.55 10.28 -7.86
CA ARG A 15 -0.95 9.91 -6.57
C ARG A 15 -1.35 8.51 -6.11
N PHE A 16 -0.40 7.80 -5.52
CA PHE A 16 -0.64 6.45 -4.98
C PHE A 16 -0.44 6.40 -3.47
N GLY A 17 -1.19 5.53 -2.81
CA GLY A 17 -1.02 5.17 -1.41
C GLY A 17 -0.54 3.73 -1.27
N VAL A 18 0.20 3.42 -0.21
CA VAL A 18 0.70 2.07 0.06
C VAL A 18 0.13 1.55 1.39
N LEU A 19 -0.38 0.32 1.39
CA LEU A 19 -0.76 -0.40 2.60
C LEU A 19 0.36 -1.38 2.96
N ALA A 20 1.07 -1.09 4.05
CA ALA A 20 2.18 -1.89 4.54
C ALA A 20 1.73 -2.89 5.61
N LEU A 21 2.46 -3.99 5.79
CA LEU A 21 2.20 -4.91 6.90
C LEU A 21 2.48 -4.29 8.27
N SER A 22 3.48 -3.41 8.34
CA SER A 22 3.97 -2.84 9.60
C SER A 22 4.72 -1.54 9.39
N GLU A 23 4.82 -0.72 10.44
CA GLU A 23 5.64 0.50 10.53
C GLU A 23 7.10 0.28 10.08
N GLN A 24 7.69 -0.86 10.41
CA GLN A 24 9.06 -1.16 9.97
C GLN A 24 9.15 -1.31 8.45
N SER A 25 8.10 -1.83 7.81
CA SER A 25 8.01 -1.94 6.36
C SER A 25 7.92 -0.57 5.70
N ILE A 26 7.13 0.34 6.28
CA ILE A 26 7.02 1.74 5.84
C ILE A 26 8.40 2.40 5.77
N LYS A 27 9.21 2.27 6.82
CA LYS A 27 10.56 2.86 6.84
C LYS A 27 11.43 2.40 5.67
N ARG A 28 11.36 1.11 5.32
CA ARG A 28 12.11 0.56 4.17
C ARG A 28 11.57 1.07 2.85
N HIS A 29 10.24 1.11 2.71
CA HIS A 29 9.56 1.56 1.50
C HIS A 29 9.80 3.04 1.22
N MET A 30 9.70 3.90 2.25
CA MET A 30 10.01 5.32 2.15
C MET A 30 11.44 5.60 1.74
N ALA A 31 12.41 4.87 2.33
CA ALA A 31 13.81 5.00 1.93
C ALA A 31 14.03 4.60 0.45
N TYR A 32 13.37 3.52 0.01
CA TYR A 32 13.42 3.07 -1.37
C TYR A 32 12.78 4.07 -2.34
N MET A 33 11.58 4.59 -2.04
CA MET A 33 10.87 5.55 -2.89
C MET A 33 11.63 6.87 -3.03
N ARG A 34 12.24 7.37 -1.95
CA ARG A 34 13.13 8.54 -2.00
C ARG A 34 14.34 8.29 -2.89
N GLY A 35 14.94 7.11 -2.82
CA GLY A 35 16.04 6.72 -3.71
C GLY A 35 15.66 6.68 -5.20
N LEU A 36 14.37 6.55 -5.51
CA LEU A 36 13.85 6.59 -6.88
C LEU A 36 13.31 7.96 -7.30
N GLY A 37 13.25 8.94 -6.40
CA GLY A 37 12.63 10.25 -6.66
C GLY A 37 11.11 10.18 -6.86
N LEU A 38 10.44 9.17 -6.29
CA LEU A 38 9.00 8.93 -6.43
C LEU A 38 8.19 9.36 -5.21
N ASP A 39 8.84 10.00 -4.24
CA ASP A 39 8.22 10.50 -3.01
C ASP A 39 7.18 11.60 -3.27
N GLY A 40 7.33 12.38 -4.34
CA GLY A 40 6.35 13.41 -4.73
C GLY A 40 5.00 12.84 -5.22
N GLN A 41 4.95 11.57 -5.62
CA GLN A 41 3.74 10.89 -6.09
C GLN A 41 3.10 10.00 -5.01
N LEU A 42 3.77 9.85 -3.86
CA LEU A 42 3.23 9.12 -2.72
C LEU A 42 2.27 10.01 -1.93
N ALA A 43 0.98 9.69 -1.96
CA ALA A 43 -0.02 10.34 -1.11
C ALA A 43 0.24 10.02 0.38
N GLY A 44 0.57 8.76 0.66
CA GLY A 44 0.88 8.31 2.02
C GLY A 44 1.07 6.80 2.09
N GLU A 45 1.54 6.33 3.23
CA GLU A 45 1.69 4.90 3.51
C GLU A 45 1.19 4.63 4.93
N LEU A 46 0.33 3.61 5.09
CA LEU A 46 -0.26 3.24 6.38
C LEU A 46 -0.01 1.77 6.71
N PRO A 47 0.25 1.43 7.98
CA PRO A 47 0.40 0.05 8.40
C PRO A 47 -0.98 -0.60 8.59
N LEU A 48 -1.04 -1.90 8.31
CA LEU A 48 -2.17 -2.77 8.64
C LEU A 48 -1.98 -3.46 10.00
N ASP A 49 -0.77 -3.44 10.55
CA ASP A 49 -0.37 -4.11 11.78
C ASP A 49 -0.84 -5.57 11.81
N ILE A 50 -0.43 -6.31 10.77
CA ILE A 50 -0.68 -7.73 10.57
C ILE A 50 0.59 -8.44 10.11
N SER A 51 0.70 -9.72 10.44
CA SER A 51 1.71 -10.62 9.91
C SER A 51 1.41 -11.02 8.46
N VAL A 52 2.39 -11.65 7.80
CA VAL A 52 2.22 -12.19 6.45
C VAL A 52 1.15 -13.29 6.40
N ASP A 53 1.07 -14.11 7.45
CA ASP A 53 0.08 -15.20 7.55
C ASP A 53 -1.34 -14.65 7.67
N GLU A 54 -1.54 -13.67 8.56
CA GLU A 54 -2.82 -12.97 8.67
C GLU A 54 -3.22 -12.30 7.35
N ALA A 55 -2.25 -11.68 6.66
CA ALA A 55 -2.51 -11.05 5.37
C ALA A 55 -2.95 -12.05 4.28
N ALA A 56 -2.60 -13.34 4.38
CA ALA A 56 -2.96 -14.37 3.41
C ALA A 56 -4.22 -15.15 3.80
N ASN A 57 -4.45 -15.38 5.09
CA ASN A 57 -5.39 -16.38 5.59
C ASN A 57 -6.48 -15.82 6.53
N ASP A 58 -6.34 -14.59 7.03
CA ASP A 58 -7.26 -14.04 8.02
C ASP A 58 -8.33 -13.14 7.36
N ALA A 59 -9.61 -13.45 7.63
CA ALA A 59 -10.75 -12.70 7.09
C ALA A 59 -10.83 -11.25 7.61
N GLY A 60 -10.31 -10.97 8.82
CA GLY A 60 -10.23 -9.64 9.41
C GLY A 60 -9.18 -8.74 8.74
N SER A 61 -8.24 -9.30 7.97
CA SER A 61 -7.29 -8.52 7.18
C SER A 61 -7.99 -7.66 6.13
N PHE A 62 -9.10 -8.12 5.55
CA PHE A 62 -9.85 -7.35 4.55
C PHE A 62 -10.45 -6.07 5.13
N GLU A 63 -11.05 -6.14 6.32
CA GLU A 63 -11.61 -4.95 6.98
C GLU A 63 -10.53 -3.91 7.28
N LYS A 64 -9.35 -4.35 7.72
CA LYS A 64 -8.19 -3.47 7.92
C LYS A 64 -7.72 -2.82 6.62
N ILE A 65 -7.65 -3.59 5.52
CA ILE A 65 -7.30 -3.10 4.18
C ILE A 65 -8.30 -2.02 3.74
N VAL A 66 -9.59 -2.28 3.86
CA VAL A 66 -10.64 -1.31 3.48
C VAL A 66 -10.58 -0.06 4.34
N SER A 67 -10.42 -0.21 5.66
CA SER A 67 -10.35 0.91 6.60
C SER A 67 -9.15 1.81 6.31
N GLN A 68 -7.94 1.26 6.26
CA GLN A 68 -6.74 2.06 5.98
C GLN A 68 -6.71 2.58 4.54
N GLY A 69 -7.25 1.82 3.58
CA GLY A 69 -7.40 2.25 2.20
C GLY A 69 -8.28 3.49 2.08
N ARG A 70 -9.44 3.51 2.76
CA ARG A 70 -10.31 4.69 2.83
C ARG A 70 -9.59 5.88 3.43
N ARG A 71 -8.81 5.69 4.50
CA ARG A 71 -8.02 6.77 5.09
C ARG A 71 -7.00 7.35 4.12
N LEU A 72 -6.30 6.52 3.35
CA LEU A 72 -5.38 7.00 2.31
C LEU A 72 -6.11 7.80 1.22
N ILE A 73 -7.33 7.42 0.87
CA ILE A 73 -8.15 8.16 -0.10
C ILE A 73 -8.64 9.48 0.51
N ASP A 74 -9.29 9.43 1.66
CA ASP A 74 -10.00 10.57 2.26
C ASP A 74 -9.06 11.59 2.90
N GLU A 75 -8.01 11.12 3.61
CA GLU A 75 -7.08 11.99 4.35
C GLU A 75 -5.87 12.39 3.51
N SER A 76 -5.39 11.50 2.63
CA SER A 76 -4.15 11.70 1.86
C SER A 76 -4.38 11.93 0.36
N GLY A 77 -5.60 11.66 -0.14
CA GLY A 77 -5.97 11.82 -1.55
C GLY A 77 -5.22 10.89 -2.48
N ALA A 78 -5.06 9.62 -2.09
CA ALA A 78 -4.57 8.57 -2.95
C ALA A 78 -5.61 8.20 -4.02
N ASP A 79 -5.20 8.22 -5.30
CA ASP A 79 -6.05 7.79 -6.42
C ASP A 79 -5.93 6.28 -6.67
N VAL A 80 -4.78 5.70 -6.31
CA VAL A 80 -4.46 4.28 -6.47
C VAL A 80 -3.92 3.73 -5.16
N LEU A 81 -4.41 2.57 -4.73
CA LEU A 81 -3.90 1.85 -3.57
C LEU A 81 -3.00 0.68 -3.99
N ILE A 82 -1.81 0.60 -3.40
CA ILE A 82 -0.86 -0.50 -3.57
C ILE A 82 -0.88 -1.37 -2.32
N LEU A 83 -1.18 -2.66 -2.48
CA LEU A 83 -1.07 -3.66 -1.42
C LEU A 83 0.39 -4.09 -1.27
N GLY A 84 1.02 -3.78 -0.14
CA GLY A 84 2.47 -3.91 0.09
C GLY A 84 2.98 -5.33 0.36
N CYS A 85 2.12 -6.35 0.33
CA CYS A 85 2.49 -7.75 0.52
C CYS A 85 1.82 -8.64 -0.52
N ALA A 86 2.57 -9.60 -1.07
CA ALA A 86 2.04 -10.58 -2.00
C ALA A 86 0.93 -11.47 -1.40
N GLY A 87 0.93 -11.67 -0.08
CA GLY A 87 -0.15 -12.39 0.62
C GLY A 87 -1.53 -11.74 0.44
N MET A 88 -1.57 -10.44 0.11
CA MET A 88 -2.82 -9.70 -0.11
C MET A 88 -3.31 -9.74 -1.57
N ALA A 89 -2.68 -10.52 -2.45
CA ALA A 89 -3.00 -10.52 -3.88
C ALA A 89 -4.44 -10.94 -4.20
N SER A 90 -5.02 -11.84 -3.39
CA SER A 90 -6.41 -12.31 -3.52
C SER A 90 -7.44 -11.19 -3.27
N TYR A 91 -7.11 -10.17 -2.49
CA TYR A 91 -8.01 -9.04 -2.22
C TYR A 91 -8.12 -8.04 -3.37
N ARG A 92 -7.44 -8.28 -4.50
CA ARG A 92 -7.52 -7.45 -5.71
C ARG A 92 -8.64 -7.89 -6.66
N GLU A 93 -9.28 -9.03 -6.42
CA GLU A 93 -10.37 -9.53 -7.27
C GLU A 93 -11.62 -8.63 -7.16
N PRO A 94 -12.40 -8.46 -8.25
CA PRO A 94 -13.51 -7.51 -8.34
C PRO A 94 -14.73 -7.86 -7.47
#